data_AF-A0A970VZU2-F1
#
_entry.id   AF-A0A970VZU2-F1
#
_cell.length_a   1.000
_cell.length_b   1.000
_cell.length_c   1.000
_cell.angle_alpha   90.00
_cell.angle_beta   90.00
_cell.angle_gamma   90.00
#
_symmetry.space_group_name_H-M   'P 1'
#
loop_
_entity.id
_entity.type
_entity.pdbx_description
1 polymer ?
#
loop_
_entity_poly.entity_id
_entity_poly.type
_entity_poly.pdbx_seq_one_letter_code
_entity_poly.pdbx_strand_id
1 'polypeptide(L)'
;MMAILRDHSSGRTPEEPLQAEIGGGWPSICMHTRGGDSGNTAASLVADLAADGSRLPVYWCSFYSPCLGIFLPIFVEGELPAALSAGGAASKTSGAAPKTSGAWWQFHRLSRLARAGGAERIRHVRERWVALEDEFLGSAYDMARRGRELQDAGRPDEASRLLSDYMQRNADLALELVARMLRGTS
;
A
#
# COMPACT_ATOMS: atom_id res chain seq x y z
N MET A 1 11.47 0.24 -7.81
CA MET A 1 10.76 1.54 -7.77
C MET A 1 10.13 1.82 -6.41
N MET A 2 9.25 0.95 -5.88
CA MET A 2 8.58 1.14 -4.57
C MET A 2 9.54 1.28 -3.36
N ALA A 3 10.71 0.63 -3.42
CA ALA A 3 11.70 0.68 -2.34
C ALA A 3 12.21 2.10 -2.01
N ILE A 4 12.25 3.02 -2.99
CA ILE A 4 12.67 4.42 -2.78
C ILE A 4 11.71 5.13 -1.82
N LEU A 5 10.40 4.88 -1.94
CA LEU A 5 9.43 5.49 -1.04
C LEU A 5 9.53 4.94 0.39
N ARG A 6 10.13 3.76 0.57
CA ARG A 6 10.37 3.13 1.87
C ARG A 6 11.65 3.62 2.56
N ASP A 7 12.45 4.40 1.86
CA ASP A 7 13.75 4.84 2.30
C ASP A 7 13.67 5.91 3.41
N HIS A 8 14.62 5.84 4.34
CA HIS A 8 14.81 6.81 5.41
C HIS A 8 16.10 7.62 5.26
N SER A 9 16.76 7.54 4.09
CA SER A 9 17.89 8.41 3.75
C SER A 9 17.49 9.89 3.82
N SER A 10 18.48 10.72 4.13
CA SER A 10 18.38 12.18 4.02
C SER A 10 18.54 12.69 2.58
N GLY A 11 18.88 11.80 1.63
CA GLY A 11 19.16 12.11 0.23
C GLY A 11 20.48 12.87 0.00
N ARG A 12 21.29 13.09 1.04
CA ARG A 12 22.55 13.85 0.95
C ARG A 12 23.67 13.08 0.27
N THR A 13 23.62 11.75 0.31
CA THR A 13 24.59 10.85 -0.30
C THR A 13 23.84 9.93 -1.26
N PRO A 14 23.64 10.32 -2.52
CA PRO A 14 22.79 9.56 -3.46
C PRO A 14 23.21 8.11 -3.68
N GLU A 15 24.50 7.80 -3.50
CA GLU A 15 25.08 6.49 -3.71
C GLU A 15 24.98 5.58 -2.47
N GLU A 16 24.46 6.07 -1.35
CA GLU A 16 24.34 5.27 -0.14
C GLU A 16 23.28 4.17 -0.29
N PRO A 17 23.43 3.02 0.40
CA PRO A 17 22.39 2.02 0.45
C PRO A 17 21.08 2.58 1.03
N LEU A 18 19.95 2.01 0.63
CA LEU A 18 18.65 2.38 1.20
C LEU A 18 18.65 2.19 2.73
N GLN A 19 18.16 3.19 3.44
CA GLN A 19 18.10 3.21 4.90
C GLN A 19 16.75 2.65 5.37
N ALA A 20 16.80 1.44 5.94
CA ALA A 20 15.60 0.73 6.38
C ALA A 20 15.17 1.08 7.82
N GLU A 21 16.03 1.75 8.60
CA GLU A 21 15.78 2.06 10.01
C GLU A 21 14.77 3.20 10.17
N ILE A 22 13.72 2.94 10.95
CA ILE A 22 12.70 3.93 11.28
C ILE A 22 13.19 4.77 12.47
N GLY A 23 13.14 6.10 12.34
CA GLY A 23 13.44 7.03 13.44
C GLY A 23 14.76 7.78 13.31
N GLY A 24 15.46 7.67 12.18
CA GLY A 24 16.61 8.51 11.85
C GLY A 24 16.34 10.00 12.14
N GLY A 25 17.35 10.73 12.61
CA GLY A 25 17.20 12.10 13.15
C GLY A 25 16.76 13.18 12.16
N TRP A 26 16.42 12.83 10.92
CA TRP A 26 16.17 13.75 9.81
C TRP A 26 14.85 13.42 9.10
N PRO A 27 14.21 14.40 8.44
CA PRO A 27 13.07 14.15 7.56
C PRO A 27 13.50 13.32 6.34
N SER A 28 12.69 12.33 5.97
CA SER A 28 12.84 11.52 4.74
C SER A 28 11.50 11.47 3.98
N ILE A 29 11.48 10.81 2.82
CA ILE A 29 10.23 10.57 2.06
C ILE A 29 9.21 9.81 2.92
N CYS A 30 9.67 8.82 3.69
CA CYS A 30 8.84 8.07 4.62
C CYS A 30 8.78 8.74 6.00
N MET A 31 7.75 9.56 6.23
CA MET A 31 7.57 10.24 7.52
C MET A 31 6.68 9.46 8.49
N HIS A 32 7.06 9.49 9.76
CA HIS A 32 6.29 8.95 10.88
C HIS A 32 6.14 10.01 11.97
N THR A 33 5.01 9.97 12.68
CA THR A 33 4.81 10.80 13.87
C THR A 33 5.89 10.49 14.92
N ARG A 34 6.51 11.54 15.46
CA ARG A 34 7.55 11.49 16.51
C ARG A 34 6.99 11.92 17.87
N GLY A 35 5.66 11.97 18.03
CA GLY A 35 4.96 12.53 19.19
C GLY A 35 4.39 13.94 18.91
N GLY A 36 3.46 14.39 19.76
CA GLY A 36 2.75 15.68 19.58
C GLY A 36 1.94 15.77 18.28
N ASP A 37 1.81 16.98 17.74
CA ASP A 37 1.10 17.28 16.48
C ASP A 37 1.92 16.97 15.21
N SER A 38 2.95 16.12 15.29
CA SER A 38 3.77 15.78 14.13
C SER A 38 3.02 14.86 13.15
N GLY A 39 2.99 15.27 11.88
CA GLY A 39 2.35 14.52 10.80
C GLY A 39 3.07 13.23 10.41
N ASN A 40 2.38 12.39 9.63
CA ASN A 40 2.94 11.19 9.02
C ASN A 40 2.55 11.13 7.54
N THR A 41 3.32 10.38 6.74
CA THR A 41 2.91 10.04 5.37
C THR A 41 1.56 9.33 5.43
N ALA A 42 0.55 9.91 4.77
CA ALA A 42 -0.83 9.42 4.78
C ALA A 42 -1.05 8.32 3.73
N ALA A 43 -0.40 8.43 2.57
CA ALA A 43 -0.43 7.46 1.50
C ALA A 43 0.80 7.64 0.60
N SER A 44 1.04 6.68 -0.28
CA SER A 44 2.12 6.70 -1.27
C SER A 44 1.63 6.09 -2.58
N LEU A 45 2.11 6.62 -3.69
CA LEU A 45 1.73 6.15 -5.02
C LEU A 45 2.95 6.11 -5.94
N VAL A 46 3.03 5.07 -6.75
CA VAL A 46 3.95 4.98 -7.89
C VAL A 46 3.14 4.68 -9.15
N ALA A 47 3.18 5.58 -10.12
CA ALA A 47 2.54 5.39 -11.42
C ALA A 47 3.55 4.78 -12.40
N ASP A 48 3.31 3.55 -12.85
CA ASP A 48 4.13 2.85 -13.83
C ASP A 48 3.44 2.89 -15.20
N LEU A 49 3.88 3.84 -16.03
CA LEU A 49 3.29 4.14 -17.33
C LEU A 49 4.01 3.38 -18.46
N ALA A 50 3.24 2.80 -19.38
CA ALA A 50 3.78 2.19 -20.60
C ALA A 50 3.74 3.20 -21.75
N ALA A 51 4.88 3.84 -22.03
CA ALA A 51 4.98 4.89 -23.05
C ALA A 51 4.68 4.39 -24.47
N ASP A 52 4.85 3.09 -24.74
CA ASP A 52 4.57 2.44 -26.02
C ASP A 52 3.11 1.99 -26.16
N GLY A 53 2.28 2.16 -25.13
CA GLY A 53 0.89 1.72 -25.11
C GLY A 53 0.71 0.19 -25.08
N SER A 54 1.77 -0.58 -24.84
CA SER A 54 1.73 -2.05 -24.81
C SER A 54 0.86 -2.64 -23.69
N ARG A 55 0.56 -1.84 -22.67
CA ARG A 55 -0.29 -2.18 -21.53
C ARG A 55 -0.94 -0.94 -20.93
N LEU A 56 -1.96 -1.15 -20.09
CA LEU A 56 -2.48 -0.10 -19.24
C LEU A 56 -1.44 0.35 -18.19
N PRO A 57 -1.50 1.60 -17.72
CA PRO A 57 -0.76 2.04 -16.53
C PRO A 57 -1.09 1.18 -15.31
N VAL A 58 -0.09 0.95 -14.46
CA VAL A 58 -0.29 0.32 -13.14
C VAL A 58 0.01 1.36 -12.06
N TYR A 59 -0.96 1.61 -11.18
CA TYR A 59 -0.80 2.53 -10.05
C TYR A 59 -0.57 1.72 -8.78
N TRP A 60 0.67 1.69 -8.30
CA TRP A 60 1.00 1.04 -7.04
C TRP A 60 0.67 1.96 -5.88
N CYS A 61 -0.42 1.68 -5.18
CA CYS A 61 -0.96 2.53 -4.12
C CYS A 61 -0.75 1.90 -2.75
N SER A 62 -0.27 2.69 -1.78
CA SER A 62 -0.08 2.26 -0.40
C SER A 62 -0.74 3.23 0.57
N PHE A 63 -1.38 2.71 1.61
CA PHE A 63 -1.89 3.51 2.71
C PHE A 63 -0.86 3.63 3.84
N TYR A 64 -0.80 4.81 4.44
CA TYR A 64 0.14 5.20 5.49
C TYR A 64 1.60 5.16 5.03
N SER A 65 2.51 5.25 6.00
CA SER A 65 3.95 5.27 5.75
C SER A 65 4.39 4.00 4.99
N PRO A 66 4.93 4.14 3.77
CA PRO A 66 5.16 3.03 2.84
C PRO A 66 6.19 2.00 3.34
N CYS A 67 7.06 2.37 4.29
CA CYS A 67 8.02 1.43 4.88
C CYS A 67 7.38 0.33 5.76
N LEU A 68 6.09 0.50 6.10
CA LEU A 68 5.23 -0.47 6.80
C LEU A 68 3.91 -0.71 6.07
N GLY A 69 3.73 -0.09 4.91
CA GLY A 69 2.56 -0.23 4.05
C GLY A 69 2.82 -1.22 2.93
N ILE A 70 1.72 -1.82 2.44
CA ILE A 70 1.71 -2.65 1.24
C ILE A 70 1.34 -1.79 0.02
N PHE A 71 1.93 -2.06 -1.12
CA PHE A 71 1.56 -1.46 -2.40
C PHE A 71 0.60 -2.39 -3.17
N LEU A 72 -0.63 -1.92 -3.36
CA LEU A 72 -1.66 -2.59 -4.14
C LEU A 72 -1.59 -2.12 -5.60
N PRO A 73 -1.65 -3.02 -6.59
CA PRO A 73 -1.76 -2.64 -7.99
C PRO A 73 -3.20 -2.18 -8.31
N ILE A 74 -3.34 -0.91 -8.68
CA ILE A 74 -4.62 -0.26 -9.01
C ILE A 74 -4.64 0.11 -10.49
N PHE A 75 -5.81 -0.03 -11.11
CA PHE A 75 -6.12 0.33 -12.49
C PHE A 75 -7.27 1.34 -12.49
N VAL A 76 -7.15 2.41 -13.26
CA VAL A 76 -8.18 3.47 -13.33
C VAL A 76 -9.36 3.07 -14.21
N GLU A 77 -9.20 2.03 -15.01
CA GLU A 77 -10.19 1.47 -15.91
C GLU A 77 -11.21 0.57 -15.18
N GLY A 78 -10.90 0.15 -13.95
CA GLY A 78 -11.80 -0.62 -13.09
C GLY A 78 -12.39 0.21 -11.96
N GLU A 79 -13.29 -0.41 -11.21
CA GLU A 79 -13.88 0.14 -10.00
C GLU A 79 -12.99 -0.13 -8.79
N LEU A 80 -12.69 0.90 -8.00
CA LEU A 80 -11.87 0.76 -6.80
C LEU A 80 -12.61 -0.10 -5.76
N PRO A 81 -11.96 -1.09 -5.11
CA PRO A 81 -12.57 -1.88 -4.05
C PRO A 81 -13.18 -0.99 -2.97
N ALA A 82 -14.46 -1.23 -2.63
CA ALA A 82 -15.22 -0.37 -1.71
C ALA A 82 -14.57 -0.27 -0.33
N ALA A 83 -13.85 -1.31 0.11
CA ALA A 83 -13.12 -1.30 1.37
C ALA A 83 -11.99 -0.24 1.39
N LEU A 84 -11.43 0.10 0.23
CA LEU A 84 -10.32 1.06 0.08
C LEU A 84 -10.83 2.49 -0.20
N SER A 85 -12.08 2.66 -0.66
CA SER A 85 -12.63 3.97 -1.04
C SER A 85 -13.13 4.81 0.13
N ALA A 86 -13.40 4.19 1.29
CA ALA A 86 -13.91 4.88 2.47
C ALA A 86 -12.96 4.73 3.66
N GLY A 87 -12.46 5.86 4.18
CA GLY A 87 -11.68 5.88 5.42
C GLY A 87 -12.48 5.49 6.66
N GLY A 88 -13.82 5.54 6.59
CA GLY A 88 -14.72 5.41 7.74
C GLY A 88 -14.56 6.55 8.74
N ALA A 89 -15.65 7.13 9.25
CA ALA A 89 -15.55 8.17 10.27
C ALA A 89 -14.89 7.59 11.54
N ALA A 90 -13.66 8.02 11.87
CA ALA A 90 -13.22 7.91 13.24
C ALA A 90 -14.10 8.84 14.07
N SER A 91 -14.95 8.27 14.93
CA SER A 91 -15.71 9.07 15.88
C SER A 91 -14.73 9.89 16.72
N LYS A 92 -14.71 11.21 16.52
CA LYS A 92 -13.96 12.18 17.33
C LYS A 92 -14.66 12.48 18.67
N THR A 93 -15.53 11.60 19.15
CA THR A 93 -16.14 11.74 20.47
C THR A 93 -15.16 11.23 21.52
N SER A 94 -14.47 12.19 22.16
CA SER A 94 -14.02 12.13 23.56
C SER A 94 -13.69 10.73 24.10
N GLY A 95 -12.43 10.33 24.02
CA GLY A 95 -11.87 9.23 24.83
C GLY A 95 -12.23 7.79 24.43
N ALA A 96 -13.09 7.56 23.44
CA ALA A 96 -13.39 6.21 22.95
C ALA A 96 -12.60 5.86 21.67
N ALA A 97 -12.08 4.63 21.58
CA ALA A 97 -11.41 4.14 20.38
C ALA A 97 -12.37 4.20 19.17
N PRO A 98 -11.92 4.65 17.97
CA PRO A 98 -12.73 4.65 16.76
C PRO A 98 -13.37 3.26 16.51
N LYS A 99 -14.56 3.18 15.92
CA LYS A 99 -15.05 1.90 15.37
C LYS A 99 -14.09 1.47 14.26
N THR A 100 -13.30 0.43 14.53
CA THR A 100 -11.97 0.15 13.97
C THR A 100 -11.93 -0.77 12.75
N SER A 101 -13.07 -1.05 12.09
CA SER A 101 -13.14 -2.11 11.07
C SER A 101 -12.79 -1.70 9.63
N GLY A 102 -12.80 -0.42 9.28
CA GLY A 102 -12.47 0.04 7.92
C GLY A 102 -11.01 -0.24 7.54
N ALA A 103 -10.74 -0.54 6.26
CA ALA A 103 -9.40 -0.90 5.76
C ALA A 103 -8.33 0.11 6.22
N TRP A 104 -8.61 1.40 6.05
CA TRP A 104 -7.76 2.50 6.50
C TRP A 104 -7.34 2.37 7.97
N TRP A 105 -8.30 2.11 8.87
CA TRP A 105 -8.00 1.98 10.30
C TRP A 105 -7.27 0.68 10.66
N GLN A 106 -7.44 -0.39 9.87
CA GLN A 106 -6.69 -1.63 10.03
C GLN A 106 -5.22 -1.45 9.65
N PHE A 107 -4.94 -0.83 8.49
CA PHE A 107 -3.57 -0.48 8.08
C PHE A 107 -2.89 0.46 9.09
N HIS A 108 -3.62 1.48 9.56
CA HIS A 108 -3.16 2.37 10.63
C HIS A 108 -2.77 1.62 11.90
N ARG A 109 -3.66 0.74 12.37
CA ARG A 109 -3.46 -0.02 13.61
C ARG A 109 -2.24 -0.93 13.48
N LEU A 110 -2.10 -1.62 12.35
CA LEU A 110 -0.94 -2.47 12.10
C LEU A 110 0.36 -1.65 12.08
N SER A 111 0.40 -0.52 11.37
CA SER A 111 1.56 0.38 11.34
C SER A 111 1.98 0.84 12.74
N ARG A 112 1.00 1.22 13.58
CA ARG A 112 1.26 1.61 14.98
C ARG A 112 1.79 0.45 15.83
N LEU A 113 1.17 -0.72 15.72
CA LEU A 113 1.58 -1.92 16.47
C LEU A 113 2.98 -2.39 16.05
N ALA A 114 3.30 -2.31 14.75
CA ALA A 114 4.63 -2.65 14.26
C ALA A 114 5.70 -1.77 14.90
N ARG A 115 5.51 -0.44 14.89
CA ARG A 115 6.45 0.50 15.53
C ARG A 115 6.58 0.28 17.03
N ALA A 116 5.46 0.05 17.73
CA ALA A 116 5.47 -0.20 19.17
C ALA A 116 6.15 -1.54 19.54
N GLY A 117 6.12 -2.52 18.64
CA GLY A 117 6.74 -3.84 18.82
C GLY A 117 8.24 -3.90 18.49
N GLY A 118 8.87 -2.77 18.12
CA GLY A 118 10.29 -2.69 17.83
C GLY A 118 10.73 -3.37 16.54
N ALA A 119 12.06 -3.50 16.36
CA ALA A 119 12.69 -3.93 15.12
C ALA A 119 12.22 -5.31 14.64
N GLU A 120 12.04 -6.26 15.55
CA GLU A 120 11.54 -7.61 15.26
C GLU A 120 10.15 -7.59 14.61
N ARG A 121 9.22 -6.81 15.19
CA ARG A 121 7.86 -6.71 14.65
C ARG A 121 7.83 -5.96 13.32
N ILE A 122 8.66 -4.93 13.17
CA ILE A 122 8.85 -4.20 11.90
C ILE A 122 9.32 -5.15 10.81
N ARG A 123 10.36 -5.94 11.08
CA ARG A 123 10.90 -6.94 10.16
C ARG A 123 9.82 -7.95 9.75
N HIS A 124 9.11 -8.52 10.73
CA HIS A 124 8.05 -9.47 10.46
C HIS A 124 6.97 -8.90 9.52
N VAL A 125 6.47 -7.69 9.78
CA VAL A 125 5.46 -7.06 8.90
C VAL A 125 6.00 -6.85 7.48
N ARG A 126 7.25 -6.39 7.34
CA ARG A 126 7.89 -6.19 6.03
C ARG A 126 8.03 -7.50 5.26
N GLU A 127 8.44 -8.58 5.91
CA GLU A 127 8.56 -9.90 5.27
C GLU A 127 7.21 -10.41 4.74
N ARG A 128 6.12 -10.22 5.48
CA ARG A 128 4.78 -10.58 5.02
C ARG A 128 4.32 -9.72 3.83
N TRP A 129 4.69 -8.44 3.81
CA TRP A 129 4.44 -7.56 2.67
C TRP A 129 5.24 -7.92 1.44
N VAL A 130 6.54 -8.21 1.56
CA VAL A 130 7.37 -8.62 0.43
C VAL A 130 6.77 -9.86 -0.25
N ALA A 131 6.41 -10.88 0.52
CA ALA A 131 5.82 -12.09 -0.04
C ALA A 131 4.54 -11.83 -0.85
N LEU A 132 3.63 -10.99 -0.34
CA LEU A 132 2.39 -10.67 -1.03
C LEU A 132 2.60 -9.69 -2.21
N GLU A 133 3.54 -8.76 -2.10
CA GLU A 133 3.90 -7.84 -3.19
C GLU A 133 4.56 -8.56 -4.37
N ASP A 134 5.33 -9.61 -4.10
CA ASP A 134 5.91 -10.46 -5.15
C ASP A 134 4.80 -11.16 -5.97
N GLU A 135 3.73 -11.62 -5.32
CA GLU A 135 2.54 -12.17 -6.00
C GLU A 135 1.84 -11.11 -6.87
N PHE A 136 1.71 -9.89 -6.37
CA PHE A 136 1.12 -8.77 -7.13
C PHE A 136 1.99 -8.35 -8.31
N LEU A 137 3.31 -8.26 -8.13
CA LEU A 137 4.25 -7.96 -9.20
C LEU A 137 4.22 -9.03 -10.29
N GLY A 138 4.12 -10.30 -9.90
CA GLY A 138 4.04 -11.43 -10.83
C GLY A 138 2.78 -11.47 -11.69
N SER A 139 1.74 -10.70 -11.36
CA SER A 139 0.44 -10.76 -12.04
C SER A 139 -0.08 -9.42 -12.59
N ALA A 140 0.34 -8.28 -12.04
CA ALA A 140 -0.19 -6.96 -12.40
C ALA A 140 0.06 -6.59 -13.86
N TYR A 141 1.26 -6.84 -14.38
CA TYR A 141 1.61 -6.45 -15.75
C TYR A 141 0.91 -7.29 -16.83
N ASP A 142 0.68 -8.58 -16.54
CA ASP A 142 -0.13 -9.44 -17.39
C ASP A 142 -1.58 -8.95 -17.43
N MET A 143 -2.09 -8.54 -16.27
CA MET A 143 -3.44 -8.00 -16.16
C MET A 143 -3.59 -6.65 -16.87
N ALA A 144 -2.56 -5.81 -16.80
CA ALA A 144 -2.46 -4.55 -17.55
C ALA A 144 -2.48 -4.77 -19.07
N ARG A 145 -1.79 -5.80 -19.58
CA ARG A 145 -1.81 -6.17 -21.01
C ARG A 145 -3.18 -6.67 -21.44
N ARG A 146 -3.79 -7.59 -20.67
CA ARG A 146 -5.13 -8.12 -20.97
C ARG A 146 -6.21 -7.03 -20.97
N GLY A 147 -6.13 -6.09 -20.02
CA GLY A 147 -7.01 -4.92 -20.00
C GLY A 147 -6.85 -4.06 -21.25
N ARG A 148 -5.61 -3.84 -21.70
CA ARG A 148 -5.31 -3.11 -22.94
C ARG A 148 -5.87 -3.83 -24.18
N GLU A 149 -5.65 -5.14 -24.30
CA GLU A 149 -6.16 -5.96 -25.40
C GLU A 149 -7.69 -5.89 -25.51
N LEU A 150 -8.39 -5.89 -24.37
CA LEU A 150 -9.85 -5.74 -24.34
C LEU A 150 -10.30 -4.35 -24.79
N GLN A 151 -9.60 -3.29 -24.40
CA GLN A 151 -9.89 -1.93 -24.89
C GLN A 151 -9.69 -1.83 -26.41
N ASP A 152 -8.59 -2.39 -26.93
CA ASP A 152 -8.29 -2.38 -28.36
C ASP A 152 -9.29 -3.18 -29.19
N ALA A 153 -9.84 -4.24 -28.60
CA ALA A 153 -10.93 -5.01 -29.18
C ALA A 153 -12.31 -4.33 -29.06
N GLY A 154 -12.39 -3.10 -28.54
CA GLY A 154 -13.65 -2.37 -28.36
C GLY A 154 -14.53 -2.92 -27.23
N ARG A 155 -13.93 -3.57 -26.22
CA ARG A 155 -14.62 -4.23 -25.09
C ARG A 155 -14.27 -3.59 -23.73
N PRO A 156 -14.49 -2.27 -23.54
CA PRO A 156 -14.09 -1.56 -22.33
C PRO A 156 -14.80 -2.07 -21.07
N ASP A 157 -16.06 -2.47 -21.16
CA ASP A 157 -16.83 -2.99 -20.00
C ASP A 157 -16.27 -4.33 -19.50
N GLU A 158 -15.67 -5.12 -20.39
CA GLU A 158 -14.99 -6.37 -20.00
C GLU A 158 -13.63 -6.10 -19.39
N ALA A 159 -12.89 -5.11 -19.91
CA ALA A 159 -11.66 -4.65 -19.27
C ALA A 159 -11.94 -4.14 -17.85
N SER A 160 -12.98 -3.31 -17.70
CA SER A 160 -13.36 -2.76 -16.40
C SER A 160 -13.70 -3.84 -15.38
N ARG A 161 -14.54 -4.82 -15.75
CA ARG A 161 -14.88 -5.95 -14.86
C ARG A 161 -13.65 -6.78 -14.48
N LEU A 162 -12.83 -7.14 -15.48
CA LEU A 162 -11.60 -7.90 -15.26
C LEU A 162 -10.67 -7.23 -14.25
N LEU A 163 -10.46 -5.92 -14.40
CA LEU A 163 -9.55 -5.15 -13.56
C LEU A 163 -10.15 -4.90 -12.17
N SER A 164 -11.46 -4.68 -12.08
CA SER A 164 -12.19 -4.56 -10.81
C SER A 164 -12.06 -5.83 -9.98
N ASP A 165 -12.31 -7.00 -10.57
CA ASP A 165 -12.22 -8.30 -9.91
C ASP A 165 -10.78 -8.62 -9.46
N TYR A 166 -9.78 -8.20 -10.25
CA TYR A 166 -8.38 -8.31 -9.88
C TYR A 166 -8.04 -7.44 -8.68
N MET A 167 -8.42 -6.15 -8.70
CA MET A 167 -8.19 -5.24 -7.59
C MET A 167 -8.91 -5.67 -6.31
N GLN A 168 -10.15 -6.14 -6.42
CA GLN A 168 -10.94 -6.61 -5.29
C GLN A 168 -10.27 -7.80 -4.59
N ARG A 169 -9.86 -8.82 -5.35
CA ARG A 169 -9.14 -9.98 -4.81
C ARG A 169 -7.84 -9.59 -4.10
N ASN A 170 -7.06 -8.69 -4.68
CA ASN A 170 -5.80 -8.24 -4.07
C ASN A 170 -6.03 -7.44 -2.79
N ALA A 171 -7.08 -6.60 -2.76
CA ALA A 171 -7.48 -5.88 -1.56
C ALA A 171 -7.91 -6.85 -0.45
N ASP A 172 -8.70 -7.87 -0.78
CA ASP A 172 -9.15 -8.88 0.19
C ASP A 172 -7.98 -9.67 0.77
N LEU A 173 -7.05 -10.15 -0.08
CA LEU A 173 -5.82 -10.83 0.36
C LEU A 173 -4.99 -9.97 1.33
N ALA A 174 -4.82 -8.68 1.01
CA ALA A 174 -4.10 -7.76 1.85
C ALA A 174 -4.81 -7.56 3.20
N LEU A 175 -6.13 -7.35 3.20
CA LEU A 175 -6.92 -7.17 4.42
C LEU A 175 -6.95 -8.41 5.29
N GLU A 176 -7.05 -9.60 4.70
CA GLU A 176 -6.96 -10.87 5.42
C GLU A 176 -5.59 -11.03 6.09
N LEU A 177 -4.51 -10.68 5.40
CA LEU A 177 -3.15 -10.72 5.94
C LEU A 177 -2.96 -9.67 7.05
N VAL A 178 -3.48 -8.44 6.91
CA VAL A 178 -3.54 -7.44 7.99
C VAL A 178 -4.25 -8.04 9.20
N ALA A 179 -5.43 -8.62 9.01
CA ALA A 179 -6.25 -9.15 10.10
C ALA A 179 -5.53 -10.30 10.84
N ARG A 180 -4.82 -11.19 10.12
CA ARG A 180 -3.97 -12.23 10.72
C ARG A 180 -2.84 -11.64 11.56
N MET A 181 -2.08 -10.69 11.01
CA MET A 181 -1.00 -10.02 11.75
C MET A 181 -1.50 -9.26 12.98
N LEU A 182 -2.69 -8.66 12.90
CA LEU A 182 -3.31 -7.97 14.03
C LEU A 182 -3.78 -8.91 15.15
N ARG A 183 -4.11 -10.17 14.85
CA ARG A 183 -4.47 -11.20 15.83
C ARG A 183 -3.26 -11.93 16.43
N GLY A 184 -2.07 -11.79 15.83
CA GLY A 184 -0.88 -12.53 16.24
C GLY A 184 -0.86 -13.99 15.78
N THR A 185 -1.77 -14.37 14.88
CA THR A 185 -1.77 -15.67 14.21
C THR A 185 -0.94 -15.53 12.93
N SER A 186 0.25 -16.15 12.90
CA SER A 186 1.16 -16.10 11.73
C SER A 186 0.91 -17.26 10.77
#